data_AF-A0A2W6BDD9-F1
#
_entry.id   AF-A0A2W6BDD9-F1
#
_cell.length_a   1.000
_cell.length_b   1.000
_cell.length_c   1.000
_cell.angle_alpha   90.00
_cell.angle_beta   90.00
_cell.angle_gamma   90.00
#
_symmetry.space_group_name_H-M   'P 1'
#
loop_
_entity.id
_entity.type
_entity.pdbx_description
1 polymer ?
#
loop_
_entity_poly.entity_id
_entity_poly.type
_entity_poly.pdbx_seq_one_letter_code
_entity_poly.pdbx_strand_id
1 'polypeptide(L)'
;MNPPEVVALPSADLLARSIAARLVTKLVDAQAARGSASVVLTGGGLGISTLRDLRDCSARDAVDWSRVDVWWGDERFVPSDDADRNDVQARAALLDAIELDPVRVHAFAASDGELGEDPESAAAAYAELLSAAARPEDHAAAPRFDVLMLGVGEEGHIASIFPESPAAYEDERTVVAVHGSPKPPPTRLSLTFPAIASATEVWLCTAGASKSSAVAMALGGAGPIQVPAAGARGRSRTLWLLDRAAASRLPANLVRLPLA
;
A
#
# COMPACT_ATOMS: atom_id res chain seq x y z
N MET A 1 -5.06 4.59 -20.16
CA MET A 1 -5.09 4.18 -18.74
C MET A 1 -6.53 3.93 -18.35
N ASN A 2 -6.81 2.88 -17.56
CA ASN A 2 -8.16 2.62 -17.08
C ASN A 2 -8.57 3.69 -16.07
N PRO A 3 -9.80 4.22 -16.14
CA PRO A 3 -10.27 5.21 -15.19
C PRO A 3 -10.31 4.60 -13.78
N PRO A 4 -9.99 5.39 -12.72
CA PRO A 4 -10.13 4.91 -11.35
C PRO A 4 -11.56 4.54 -11.03
N GLU A 5 -11.74 3.44 -10.32
CA GLU A 5 -13.03 3.03 -9.77
C GLU A 5 -13.14 3.50 -8.32
N VAL A 6 -14.33 3.95 -7.90
CA VAL A 6 -14.58 4.40 -6.53
C VAL A 6 -15.68 3.57 -5.91
N VAL A 7 -15.40 3.01 -4.75
CA VAL A 7 -16.37 2.34 -3.87
C VAL A 7 -16.36 3.08 -2.55
N ALA A 8 -17.53 3.57 -2.13
CA ALA A 8 -17.68 4.22 -0.82
C ALA A 8 -18.61 3.40 0.08
N LEU A 9 -18.14 3.11 1.30
CA LEU A 9 -18.89 2.39 2.32
C LEU A 9 -19.32 3.31 3.47
N PRO A 10 -20.36 2.96 4.24
CA PRO A 10 -20.92 3.86 5.26
C PRO A 10 -19.92 4.29 6.36
N SER A 11 -18.98 3.42 6.75
CA SER A 11 -18.03 3.67 7.84
C SER A 11 -16.66 3.03 7.58
N ALA A 12 -15.65 3.53 8.29
CA ALA A 12 -14.29 2.97 8.28
C ALA A 12 -14.27 1.48 8.67
N ASP A 13 -15.06 1.06 9.66
CA ASP A 13 -15.10 -0.34 10.09
C ASP A 13 -15.68 -1.28 9.02
N LEU A 14 -16.76 -0.86 8.35
CA LEU A 14 -17.31 -1.67 7.26
C LEU A 14 -16.35 -1.68 6.06
N LEU A 15 -15.65 -0.57 5.84
CA LEU A 15 -14.63 -0.46 4.82
C LEU A 15 -13.48 -1.44 5.06
N ALA A 16 -12.90 -1.47 6.27
CA ALA A 16 -11.82 -2.38 6.62
C ALA A 16 -12.21 -3.85 6.42
N ARG A 17 -13.38 -4.28 6.93
CA ARG A 17 -13.92 -5.63 6.68
C ARG A 17 -14.11 -5.94 5.19
N SER A 18 -14.63 -4.98 4.43
CA SER A 18 -14.82 -5.18 2.99
C SER A 18 -13.50 -5.26 2.23
N ILE A 19 -12.47 -4.51 2.63
CA ILE A 19 -11.13 -4.61 2.03
C ILE A 19 -10.54 -5.97 2.37
N ALA A 20 -10.64 -6.43 3.62
CA ALA A 20 -10.15 -7.73 4.06
C ALA A 20 -10.76 -8.88 3.23
N ALA A 21 -12.09 -8.92 3.12
CA ALA A 21 -12.78 -9.93 2.31
C ALA A 21 -12.39 -9.88 0.83
N ARG A 22 -12.24 -8.67 0.28
CA ARG A 22 -11.79 -8.49 -1.11
C ARG A 22 -10.36 -8.98 -1.30
N LEU A 23 -9.47 -8.75 -0.34
CA LEU A 23 -8.09 -9.19 -0.39
C LEU A 23 -8.00 -10.72 -0.38
N VAL A 24 -8.76 -11.40 0.48
CA VAL A 24 -8.85 -12.88 0.47
C VAL A 24 -9.17 -13.39 -0.94
N THR A 25 -10.25 -12.88 -1.54
CA THR A 25 -10.65 -13.32 -2.90
C THR A 25 -9.54 -13.09 -3.91
N LYS A 26 -8.85 -11.94 -3.85
CA LYS A 26 -7.75 -11.66 -4.79
C LYS A 26 -6.55 -12.56 -4.62
N LEU A 27 -6.18 -12.88 -3.38
CA LEU A 27 -5.07 -13.78 -3.10
C LEU A 27 -5.42 -15.21 -3.58
N VAL A 28 -6.63 -15.69 -3.31
CA VAL A 28 -7.10 -17.00 -3.79
C VAL A 28 -7.10 -17.06 -5.32
N ASP A 29 -7.64 -16.06 -6.00
CA ASP A 29 -7.67 -16.00 -7.46
C ASP A 29 -6.25 -16.00 -8.06
N ALA A 30 -5.33 -15.23 -7.47
CA ALA A 30 -3.93 -15.19 -7.89
C ALA A 30 -3.23 -16.54 -7.70
N GLN A 31 -3.45 -17.20 -6.56
CA GLN A 31 -2.91 -18.52 -6.28
C GLN A 31 -3.48 -19.59 -7.23
N ALA A 32 -4.76 -19.55 -7.53
CA ALA A 32 -5.37 -20.45 -8.50
C ALA A 32 -4.79 -20.25 -9.91
N ALA A 33 -4.50 -19.01 -10.29
CA ALA A 33 -3.98 -18.70 -11.62
C ALA A 33 -2.49 -18.99 -11.80
N ARG A 34 -1.66 -18.78 -10.77
CA ARG A 34 -0.19 -18.80 -10.91
C ARG A 34 0.54 -19.60 -9.84
N GLY A 35 -0.17 -20.15 -8.86
CA GLY A 35 0.43 -20.87 -7.74
C GLY A 35 1.14 -19.97 -6.73
N SER A 36 0.99 -18.66 -6.79
CA SER A 36 1.39 -17.76 -5.70
C SER A 36 0.62 -16.46 -5.84
N ALA A 37 0.58 -15.69 -4.75
CA ALA A 37 0.03 -14.35 -4.75
C ALA A 37 1.03 -13.38 -4.13
N SER A 38 0.88 -12.10 -4.41
CA SER A 38 1.70 -11.05 -3.80
C SER A 38 0.84 -9.89 -3.31
N VAL A 39 1.18 -9.36 -2.13
CA VAL A 39 0.51 -8.20 -1.57
C VAL A 39 1.54 -7.20 -1.06
N VAL A 40 1.33 -5.93 -1.38
CA VAL A 40 2.07 -4.82 -0.76
C VAL A 40 1.18 -4.18 0.28
N LEU A 41 1.61 -4.23 1.53
CA LEU A 41 0.93 -3.69 2.69
C LEU A 41 1.23 -2.20 2.88
N THR A 42 0.34 -1.54 3.59
CA THR A 42 0.50 -0.15 4.05
C THR A 42 0.31 -0.10 5.55
N GLY A 43 1.02 0.83 6.21
CA GLY A 43 0.70 1.21 7.58
C GLY A 43 -0.57 2.06 7.68
N GLY A 44 -0.69 2.74 8.83
CA GLY A 44 -1.78 3.66 9.12
C GLY A 44 -3.06 2.95 9.60
N GLY A 45 -3.93 3.71 10.26
CA GLY A 45 -5.06 3.14 11.03
C GLY A 45 -5.97 2.21 10.23
N LEU A 46 -6.37 2.59 9.02
CA LEU A 46 -7.25 1.76 8.18
C LEU A 46 -6.53 0.53 7.61
N GLY A 47 -5.25 0.67 7.20
CA GLY A 47 -4.43 -0.45 6.71
C GLY A 47 -4.29 -1.53 7.78
N ILE A 48 -3.87 -1.15 8.98
CA ILE A 48 -3.72 -2.06 10.12
C ILE A 48 -5.07 -2.60 10.61
N SER A 49 -6.15 -1.80 10.58
CA SER A 49 -7.50 -2.31 10.88
C SER A 49 -7.96 -3.37 9.90
N THR A 50 -7.65 -3.20 8.62
CA THR A 50 -7.94 -4.20 7.58
C THR A 50 -7.22 -5.51 7.86
N LEU A 51 -5.96 -5.46 8.31
CA LEU A 51 -5.22 -6.67 8.68
C LEU A 51 -5.83 -7.39 9.89
N ARG A 52 -6.32 -6.65 10.90
CA ARG A 52 -7.07 -7.24 12.02
C ARG A 52 -8.37 -7.88 11.57
N ASP A 53 -9.15 -7.19 10.74
CA ASP A 53 -10.40 -7.75 10.18
C ASP A 53 -10.13 -8.96 9.28
N LEU A 54 -8.98 -9.01 8.60
CA LEU A 54 -8.53 -10.15 7.82
C LEU A 54 -8.17 -11.34 8.69
N ARG A 55 -7.49 -11.10 9.82
CA ARG A 55 -7.20 -12.14 10.81
C ARG A 55 -8.48 -12.78 11.35
N ASP A 56 -9.54 -12.00 11.51
CA ASP A 56 -10.81 -12.46 12.07
C ASP A 56 -11.80 -12.93 10.97
N CYS A 57 -11.40 -12.87 9.68
CA CYS A 57 -12.22 -13.30 8.55
C CYS A 57 -12.23 -14.83 8.42
N SER A 58 -13.42 -15.44 8.41
CA SER A 58 -13.57 -16.90 8.26
C SER A 58 -13.04 -17.46 6.94
N ALA A 59 -12.96 -16.63 5.90
CA ALA A 59 -12.42 -17.03 4.60
C ALA A 59 -10.89 -16.92 4.51
N ARG A 60 -10.19 -16.41 5.54
CA ARG A 60 -8.73 -16.23 5.50
C ARG A 60 -7.99 -17.56 5.28
N ASP A 61 -8.56 -18.66 5.75
CA ASP A 61 -7.97 -20.00 5.67
C ASP A 61 -8.12 -20.62 4.26
N ALA A 62 -8.82 -19.94 3.34
CA ALA A 62 -8.81 -20.29 1.92
C ALA A 62 -7.51 -19.85 1.21
N VAL A 63 -6.75 -18.92 1.81
CA VAL A 63 -5.46 -18.47 1.29
C VAL A 63 -4.36 -19.40 1.80
N ASP A 64 -3.54 -19.92 0.88
CA ASP A 64 -2.31 -20.63 1.25
C ASP A 64 -1.21 -19.61 1.58
N TRP A 65 -1.13 -19.18 2.84
CA TRP A 65 -0.21 -18.11 3.28
C TRP A 65 1.27 -18.44 3.05
N SER A 66 1.64 -19.72 2.96
CA SER A 66 3.02 -20.14 2.63
C SER A 66 3.44 -19.78 1.20
N ARG A 67 2.47 -19.38 0.35
CA ARG A 67 2.67 -19.00 -1.06
C ARG A 67 2.27 -17.56 -1.34
N VAL A 68 2.30 -16.71 -0.30
CA VAL A 68 2.05 -15.27 -0.42
C VAL A 68 3.35 -14.51 -0.21
N ASP A 69 3.75 -13.72 -1.21
CA ASP A 69 4.84 -12.75 -1.08
C ASP A 69 4.30 -11.45 -0.47
N VAL A 70 4.77 -11.11 0.72
CA VAL A 70 4.34 -9.92 1.49
C VAL A 70 5.42 -8.85 1.40
N TRP A 71 5.03 -7.67 0.95
CA TRP A 71 5.88 -6.49 0.78
C TRP A 71 5.28 -5.29 1.52
N TRP A 72 6.04 -4.21 1.65
CA TRP A 72 5.56 -2.93 2.17
C TRP A 72 5.72 -1.81 1.15
N GLY A 73 4.75 -0.88 1.14
CA GLY A 73 4.77 0.31 0.28
C GLY A 73 5.68 1.41 0.81
N ASP A 74 5.78 1.53 2.13
CA ASP A 74 6.74 2.38 2.82
C ASP A 74 7.01 1.83 4.23
N GLU A 75 8.04 2.37 4.86
CA GLU A 75 8.40 2.04 6.24
C GLU A 75 9.05 3.22 6.94
N ARG A 76 8.87 3.28 8.26
CA ARG A 76 9.54 4.24 9.13
C ARG A 76 10.94 3.70 9.42
N PHE A 77 11.96 4.48 9.11
CA PHE A 77 13.34 4.06 9.33
C PHE A 77 13.75 4.37 10.78
N VAL A 78 13.29 3.50 11.66
CA VAL A 78 13.44 3.54 13.12
C VAL A 78 13.86 2.14 13.61
N PRO A 79 14.19 1.96 14.91
CA PRO A 79 14.61 0.65 15.43
C PRO A 79 13.58 -0.46 15.19
N SER A 80 14.07 -1.70 15.16
CA SER A 80 13.32 -2.89 14.78
C SER A 80 12.15 -3.23 15.70
N ASP A 81 12.18 -2.78 16.95
CA ASP A 81 11.12 -2.96 17.95
C ASP A 81 10.23 -1.72 18.14
N ASP A 82 10.47 -0.66 17.37
CA ASP A 82 9.73 0.59 17.51
C ASP A 82 8.26 0.43 17.08
N ALA A 83 7.34 0.96 17.88
CA ALA A 83 5.90 0.89 17.61
C ALA A 83 5.48 1.65 16.34
N ASP A 84 6.28 2.60 15.87
CA ASP A 84 6.03 3.33 14.62
C ASP A 84 6.35 2.52 13.36
N ARG A 85 7.00 1.36 13.47
CA ARG A 85 7.22 0.45 12.35
C ARG A 85 5.91 -0.15 11.82
N ASN A 86 5.72 -0.05 10.51
CA ASN A 86 4.59 -0.63 9.79
C ASN A 86 4.62 -2.16 9.85
N ASP A 87 5.79 -2.80 9.77
CA ASP A 87 5.91 -4.26 9.88
C ASP A 87 5.58 -4.78 11.29
N VAL A 88 6.03 -4.12 12.37
CA VAL A 88 5.67 -4.45 13.76
C VAL A 88 4.15 -4.42 13.93
N GLN A 89 3.50 -3.36 13.43
CA GLN A 89 2.04 -3.25 13.47
C GLN A 89 1.36 -4.35 12.65
N ALA A 90 1.88 -4.67 11.45
CA ALA A 90 1.32 -5.72 10.59
C ALA A 90 1.47 -7.12 11.20
N ARG A 91 2.61 -7.41 11.83
CA ARG A 91 2.88 -8.66 12.56
C ARG A 91 1.88 -8.88 13.68
N ALA A 92 1.73 -7.90 14.56
CA ALA A 92 0.77 -7.94 15.65
C ALA A 92 -0.69 -8.04 15.15
N ALA A 93 -1.01 -7.40 14.02
CA ALA A 93 -2.37 -7.39 13.48
C ALA A 93 -2.77 -8.70 12.78
N LEU A 94 -1.84 -9.34 12.06
CA LEU A 94 -2.13 -10.50 11.22
C LEU A 94 -0.96 -11.48 11.12
N LEU A 95 0.25 -11.02 10.76
CA LEU A 95 1.27 -11.90 10.20
C LEU A 95 1.74 -12.97 11.19
N ASP A 96 1.74 -12.69 12.50
CA ASP A 96 2.11 -13.67 13.53
C ASP A 96 0.98 -14.69 13.83
N ALA A 97 -0.21 -14.51 13.24
CA ALA A 97 -1.40 -15.34 13.43
C ALA A 97 -1.74 -16.21 12.19
N ILE A 98 -0.83 -16.28 11.22
CA ILE A 98 -0.95 -17.07 9.98
C ILE A 98 0.37 -17.78 9.67
N GLU A 99 0.31 -18.88 8.92
CA GLU A 99 1.50 -19.67 8.55
C GLU A 99 2.16 -19.11 7.29
N LEU A 100 3.08 -18.16 7.46
CA LEU A 100 3.89 -17.59 6.38
C LEU A 100 5.19 -18.37 6.20
N ASP A 101 5.69 -18.38 4.96
CA ASP A 101 7.10 -18.70 4.70
C ASP A 101 7.94 -17.43 4.94
N PRO A 102 8.87 -17.40 5.92
CA PRO A 102 9.65 -16.22 6.24
C PRO A 102 10.43 -15.65 5.05
N VAL A 103 10.84 -16.48 4.08
CA VAL A 103 11.59 -16.02 2.90
C VAL A 103 10.73 -15.20 1.94
N ARG A 104 9.40 -15.25 2.11
CA ARG A 104 8.41 -14.50 1.33
C ARG A 104 7.93 -13.23 2.02
N VAL A 105 8.47 -12.91 3.19
CA VAL A 105 8.13 -11.71 3.95
C VAL A 105 9.27 -10.70 3.79
N HIS A 106 9.06 -9.72 2.92
CA HIS A 106 10.07 -8.76 2.49
C HIS A 106 9.87 -7.45 3.23
N ALA A 107 10.31 -7.37 4.49
CA ALA A 107 10.26 -6.14 5.27
C ALA A 107 11.41 -5.19 4.90
N PHE A 108 11.17 -3.88 4.98
CA PHE A 108 12.23 -2.88 4.89
C PHE A 108 13.20 -3.00 6.09
N ALA A 109 14.48 -2.68 5.88
CA ALA A 109 15.46 -2.68 6.97
C ALA A 109 15.09 -1.65 8.06
N ALA A 110 15.37 -1.99 9.32
CA ALA A 110 15.28 -1.09 10.46
C ALA A 110 16.60 -0.33 10.67
N SER A 111 16.56 0.79 11.42
CA SER A 111 17.74 1.65 11.60
C SER A 111 18.82 1.06 12.51
N ASP A 112 18.46 0.05 13.32
CA ASP A 112 19.34 -0.73 14.19
C ASP A 112 19.74 -2.09 13.56
N GLY A 113 19.38 -2.32 12.29
CA GLY A 113 19.66 -3.54 11.56
C GLY A 113 21.08 -3.61 10.97
N GLU A 114 21.33 -4.62 10.14
CA GLU A 114 22.65 -4.90 9.56
C GLU A 114 23.20 -3.77 8.67
N LEU A 115 22.30 -2.95 8.09
CA LEU A 115 22.66 -1.80 7.25
C LEU A 115 22.94 -0.52 8.07
N GLY A 116 22.76 -0.58 9.39
CA GLY A 116 22.96 0.56 10.30
C GLY A 116 22.00 1.72 10.04
N GLU A 117 22.41 2.92 10.43
CA GLU A 117 21.61 4.14 10.35
C GLU A 117 21.65 4.83 8.97
N ASP A 118 22.00 4.11 7.90
CA ASP A 118 22.06 4.64 6.53
C ASP A 118 20.78 4.29 5.73
N PRO A 119 19.81 5.22 5.61
CA PRO A 119 18.56 4.96 4.92
C PRO A 119 18.75 4.81 3.40
N GLU A 120 19.77 5.40 2.79
CA GLU A 120 20.09 5.21 1.37
C GLU A 120 20.49 3.77 1.08
N SER A 121 21.36 3.20 1.91
CA SER A 121 21.75 1.79 1.81
C SER A 121 20.55 0.86 2.04
N ALA A 122 19.68 1.20 3.00
CA ALA A 122 18.44 0.45 3.23
C ALA A 122 17.45 0.50 2.04
N ALA A 123 17.30 1.66 1.41
CA ALA A 123 16.49 1.82 0.20
C ALA A 123 17.08 1.02 -0.98
N ALA A 124 18.40 1.08 -1.17
CA ALA A 124 19.09 0.33 -2.22
C ALA A 124 18.95 -1.18 -2.02
N ALA A 125 19.11 -1.68 -0.80
CA ALA A 125 18.93 -3.09 -0.48
C ALA A 125 17.51 -3.58 -0.81
N TYR A 126 16.48 -2.80 -0.48
CA TYR A 126 15.10 -3.15 -0.83
C TYR A 126 14.85 -3.08 -2.35
N ALA A 127 15.48 -2.14 -3.06
CA ALA A 127 15.42 -2.08 -4.52
C ALA A 127 16.04 -3.33 -5.18
N GLU A 128 17.14 -3.85 -4.62
CA GLU A 128 17.74 -5.11 -5.06
C GLU A 128 16.82 -6.32 -4.79
N LEU A 129 16.13 -6.36 -3.65
CA LEU A 129 15.12 -7.40 -3.39
C LEU A 129 13.99 -7.37 -4.43
N LEU A 130 13.51 -6.18 -4.79
CA LEU A 130 12.52 -6.02 -5.85
C LEU A 130 13.06 -6.47 -7.20
N SER A 131 14.30 -6.09 -7.55
CA SER A 131 14.93 -6.47 -8.81
C SER A 131 15.12 -7.99 -8.91
N ALA A 132 15.56 -8.64 -7.82
CA ALA A 132 15.74 -10.09 -7.75
C ALA A 132 14.42 -10.87 -7.85
N ALA A 133 13.32 -10.29 -7.35
CA ALA A 133 11.99 -10.89 -7.45
C ALA A 133 11.32 -10.64 -8.81
N ALA A 134 11.74 -9.62 -9.55
CA ALA A 134 11.17 -9.28 -10.85
C ALA A 134 11.48 -10.34 -11.91
N ARG A 135 10.51 -10.57 -12.80
CA ARG A 135 10.64 -11.52 -13.92
C ARG A 135 10.72 -10.79 -15.26
N PRO A 136 11.28 -11.41 -16.31
CA PRO A 136 11.35 -10.79 -17.63
C PRO A 136 9.99 -10.29 -18.16
N GLU A 137 8.91 -11.02 -17.90
CA GLU A 137 7.53 -10.68 -18.27
C GLU A 137 6.94 -9.49 -17.51
N ASP A 138 7.57 -9.07 -16.41
CA ASP A 138 7.09 -7.92 -15.63
C ASP A 138 7.41 -6.60 -16.33
N HIS A 139 8.44 -6.56 -17.19
CA HIS A 139 8.87 -5.35 -17.89
C HIS A 139 9.10 -4.13 -16.96
N ALA A 140 9.57 -4.39 -15.73
CA ALA A 140 9.86 -3.39 -14.71
C ALA A 140 10.98 -3.90 -13.78
N ALA A 141 11.62 -3.00 -13.04
CA ALA A 141 12.62 -3.34 -12.02
C ALA A 141 12.00 -3.78 -10.68
N ALA A 142 10.71 -4.10 -10.67
CA ALA A 142 9.96 -4.61 -9.53
C ALA A 142 9.03 -5.73 -10.01
N PRO A 143 8.74 -6.73 -9.16
CA PRO A 143 7.83 -7.81 -9.52
C PRO A 143 6.44 -7.26 -9.75
N ARG A 144 5.67 -7.91 -10.63
CA ARG A 144 4.25 -7.55 -10.78
C ARG A 144 3.46 -7.99 -9.54
N PHE A 145 3.19 -7.03 -8.65
CA PHE A 145 2.33 -7.26 -7.49
C PHE A 145 0.88 -7.56 -7.92
N ASP A 146 0.16 -8.42 -7.18
CA ASP A 146 -1.27 -8.63 -7.43
C ASP A 146 -2.08 -7.46 -6.88
N VAL A 147 -1.87 -7.15 -5.61
CA VAL A 147 -2.55 -6.06 -4.91
C VAL A 147 -1.53 -5.20 -4.19
N LEU A 148 -1.51 -3.91 -4.49
CA LEU A 148 -0.73 -2.93 -3.76
C LEU A 148 -1.69 -1.99 -3.02
N MET A 149 -1.66 -2.04 -1.69
CA MET A 149 -2.51 -1.22 -0.83
C MET A 149 -1.78 0.05 -0.40
N LEU A 150 -2.48 1.18 -0.42
CA LEU A 150 -1.96 2.48 0.03
C LEU A 150 -2.99 3.19 0.91
N GLY A 151 -2.52 3.75 2.03
CA GLY A 151 -3.23 4.84 2.69
C GLY A 151 -3.13 6.15 1.90
N VAL A 152 -4.01 7.12 2.20
CA VAL A 152 -3.92 8.48 1.65
C VAL A 152 -3.79 9.50 2.77
N GLY A 153 -2.81 10.38 2.66
CA GLY A 153 -2.60 11.54 3.52
C GLY A 153 -3.74 12.57 3.45
N GLU A 154 -3.76 13.51 4.39
CA GLU A 154 -4.73 14.64 4.34
C GLU A 154 -4.38 15.62 3.21
N GLU A 155 -3.09 15.69 2.91
CA GLU A 155 -2.44 16.40 1.82
C GLU A 155 -2.35 15.57 0.53
N GLY A 156 -2.80 14.30 0.55
CA GLY A 156 -2.78 13.42 -0.61
C GLY A 156 -1.49 12.66 -0.86
N HIS A 157 -0.56 12.64 0.10
CA HIS A 157 0.58 11.71 0.06
C HIS A 157 0.10 10.26 0.00
N ILE A 158 0.92 9.40 -0.57
CA ILE A 158 0.80 7.93 -0.56
C ILE A 158 2.17 7.34 -0.27
N ALA A 159 2.21 6.17 0.37
CA ALA A 159 3.48 5.63 0.88
C ALA A 159 4.18 6.74 1.69
N SER A 160 5.44 7.04 1.39
CA SER A 160 6.13 8.23 1.88
C SER A 160 6.47 9.24 0.77
N ILE A 161 5.66 9.28 -0.29
CA ILE A 161 5.72 10.27 -1.37
C ILE A 161 4.83 11.46 -1.02
N PHE A 162 5.43 12.55 -0.56
CA PHE A 162 4.72 13.78 -0.17
C PHE A 162 4.59 14.77 -1.34
N PRO A 163 3.56 15.65 -1.34
CA PRO A 163 3.44 16.72 -2.32
C PRO A 163 4.74 17.53 -2.45
N GLU A 164 5.18 17.73 -3.70
CA GLU A 164 6.35 18.53 -4.06
C GLU A 164 7.70 18.06 -3.45
N SER A 165 7.71 16.88 -2.81
CA SER A 165 8.94 16.28 -2.28
C SER A 165 9.79 15.66 -3.39
N PRO A 166 11.11 15.45 -3.19
CA PRO A 166 11.96 14.79 -4.18
C PRO A 166 11.41 13.44 -4.66
N ALA A 167 10.80 12.65 -3.77
CA ALA A 167 10.18 11.37 -4.10
C ALA A 167 8.99 11.50 -5.07
N ALA A 168 8.31 12.65 -5.12
CA ALA A 168 7.21 12.88 -6.05
C ALA A 168 7.67 13.14 -7.49
N TYR A 169 8.95 13.47 -7.68
CA TYR A 169 9.59 13.66 -8.99
C TYR A 169 10.39 12.43 -9.43
N GLU A 170 10.47 11.38 -8.61
CA GLU A 170 11.22 10.17 -8.93
C GLU A 170 10.48 9.29 -9.96
N ASP A 171 11.11 9.06 -11.11
CA ASP A 171 10.55 8.32 -12.24
C ASP A 171 11.42 7.14 -12.71
N GLU A 172 12.58 6.90 -12.10
CA GLU A 172 13.49 5.82 -12.49
C GLU A 172 13.63 4.75 -11.40
N ARG A 173 14.01 5.15 -10.18
CA ARG A 173 14.25 4.24 -9.04
C ARG A 173 12.95 3.63 -8.56
N THR A 174 13.00 2.40 -8.06
CA THR A 174 11.85 1.70 -7.46
C THR A 174 11.65 2.03 -5.98
N VAL A 175 12.71 2.44 -5.30
CA VAL A 175 12.74 2.71 -3.87
C VAL A 175 13.62 3.94 -3.60
N VAL A 176 13.22 4.76 -2.64
CA VAL A 176 14.01 5.91 -2.17
C VAL A 176 13.99 6.01 -0.65
N ALA A 177 15.09 6.53 -0.10
CA ALA A 177 15.11 7.14 1.22
C ALA A 177 14.39 8.49 1.16
N VAL A 178 13.54 8.75 2.14
CA VAL A 178 12.81 10.01 2.30
C VAL A 178 13.29 10.66 3.59
N HIS A 179 13.81 11.87 3.47
CA HIS A 179 14.28 12.69 4.57
C HIS A 179 13.34 13.88 4.80
N GLY A 180 13.27 14.35 6.04
CA GLY A 180 12.49 15.55 6.37
C GLY A 180 10.99 15.39 6.12
N SER A 181 10.44 14.17 6.30
CA SER A 181 9.00 13.95 6.22
C SER A 181 8.26 14.96 7.11
N PRO A 182 7.21 15.64 6.61
CA PRO A 182 6.45 16.60 7.40
C PRO A 182 5.63 15.92 8.52
N LYS A 183 5.65 14.58 8.60
CA LYS A 183 5.00 13.78 9.64
C LYS A 183 6.04 12.90 10.33
N PRO A 184 6.10 12.89 11.67
CA PRO A 184 7.05 12.05 12.37
C PRO A 184 6.84 10.55 12.06
N PRO A 185 7.91 9.74 12.09
CA PRO A 185 9.32 10.13 12.11
C PRO A 185 9.78 10.73 10.76
N PRO A 186 10.83 11.57 10.75
CA PRO A 186 11.24 12.34 9.56
C PRO A 186 11.91 11.48 8.48
N THR A 187 12.53 10.36 8.86
CA THR A 187 13.25 9.48 7.93
C THR A 187 12.43 8.22 7.65
N ARG A 188 12.25 7.92 6.36
CA ARG A 188 11.41 6.81 5.89
C ARG A 188 12.03 6.16 4.66
N LEU A 189 11.59 4.96 4.37
CA LEU A 189 11.87 4.24 3.13
C LEU A 189 10.57 4.13 2.35
N SER A 190 10.58 4.37 1.05
CA SER A 190 9.36 4.41 0.23
C SER A 190 9.55 3.71 -1.09
N LEU A 191 8.55 2.94 -1.51
CA LEU A 191 8.33 2.70 -2.93
C LEU A 191 8.05 4.03 -3.64
N THR A 192 8.42 4.08 -4.91
CA THR A 192 8.21 5.20 -5.83
C THR A 192 7.07 4.90 -6.80
N PHE A 193 6.70 5.86 -7.65
CA PHE A 193 5.69 5.64 -8.68
C PHE A 193 6.05 4.50 -9.66
N PRO A 194 7.30 4.36 -10.16
CA PRO A 194 7.70 3.20 -10.96
C PRO A 194 7.40 1.85 -10.32
N ALA A 195 7.71 1.67 -9.03
CA ALA A 195 7.39 0.44 -8.31
C ALA A 195 5.88 0.27 -8.13
N ILE A 196 5.16 1.34 -7.78
CA ILE A 196 3.70 1.29 -7.58
C ILE A 196 2.98 0.90 -8.87
N ALA A 197 3.43 1.43 -10.01
CA ALA A 197 2.87 1.16 -11.34
C ALA A 197 3.14 -0.27 -11.84
N SER A 198 3.98 -1.05 -11.16
CA SER A 198 4.17 -2.47 -11.46
C SER A 198 2.98 -3.34 -11.02
N ALA A 199 2.18 -2.86 -10.06
CA ALA A 199 1.07 -3.62 -9.49
C ALA A 199 -0.09 -3.82 -10.49
N THR A 200 -0.70 -5.00 -10.46
CA THR A 200 -1.91 -5.32 -11.22
C THR A 200 -3.08 -4.46 -10.76
N GLU A 201 -3.33 -4.45 -9.45
CA GLU A 201 -4.30 -3.57 -8.82
C GLU A 201 -3.63 -2.68 -7.78
N VAL A 202 -3.91 -1.39 -7.84
CA VAL A 202 -3.57 -0.43 -6.77
C VAL A 202 -4.84 -0.05 -6.03
N TRP A 203 -4.84 -0.24 -4.71
CA TRP A 203 -5.98 0.03 -3.83
C TRP A 203 -5.66 1.19 -2.89
N LEU A 204 -6.29 2.33 -3.13
CA LEU A 204 -6.23 3.47 -2.23
C LEU A 204 -7.30 3.32 -1.16
N CYS A 205 -6.87 2.90 0.03
CA CYS A 205 -7.72 2.59 1.17
C CYS A 205 -7.69 3.79 2.13
N THR A 206 -8.76 4.59 2.17
CA THR A 206 -8.78 5.79 3.01
C THR A 206 -10.15 6.08 3.62
N ALA A 207 -10.16 6.54 4.87
CA ALA A 207 -11.35 6.83 5.63
C ALA A 207 -11.20 8.12 6.43
N GLY A 208 -12.31 8.80 6.69
CA GLY A 208 -12.38 10.00 7.51
C GLY A 208 -12.47 11.31 6.71
N ALA A 209 -13.16 12.29 7.29
CA ALA A 209 -13.47 13.55 6.64
C ALA A 209 -12.22 14.40 6.32
N SER A 210 -11.15 14.28 7.11
CA SER A 210 -9.90 15.02 6.87
C SER A 210 -9.22 14.64 5.54
N LYS A 211 -9.58 13.48 4.97
CA LYS A 211 -9.06 12.98 3.69
C LYS A 211 -9.84 13.46 2.48
N SER A 212 -11.06 13.97 2.69
CA SER A 212 -12.01 14.27 1.60
C SER A 212 -11.50 15.29 0.59
N SER A 213 -10.71 16.27 1.02
CA SER A 213 -10.14 17.26 0.12
C SER A 213 -9.09 16.64 -0.82
N ALA A 214 -8.14 15.88 -0.28
CA ALA A 214 -7.14 15.18 -1.07
C ALA A 214 -7.76 14.17 -2.05
N VAL A 215 -8.76 13.40 -1.59
CA VAL A 215 -9.51 12.45 -2.43
C VAL A 215 -10.17 13.17 -3.61
N ALA A 216 -10.86 14.29 -3.35
CA ALA A 216 -11.51 15.07 -4.40
C ALA A 216 -10.50 15.69 -5.38
N MET A 217 -9.37 16.21 -4.91
CA MET A 217 -8.33 16.75 -5.79
C MET A 217 -7.69 15.65 -6.67
N ALA A 218 -7.36 14.49 -6.08
CA ALA A 218 -6.74 13.38 -6.81
C ALA A 218 -7.65 12.80 -7.89
N LEU A 219 -8.95 12.67 -7.60
CA LEU A 219 -9.96 12.19 -8.55
C LEU A 219 -10.46 13.29 -9.50
N GLY A 220 -10.24 14.56 -9.15
CA GLY A 220 -10.59 15.74 -9.94
C GLY A 220 -9.54 16.15 -10.98
N GLY A 221 -8.44 15.40 -11.10
CA GLY A 221 -7.43 15.61 -12.14
C GLY A 221 -6.19 16.40 -11.70
N ALA A 222 -5.95 16.56 -10.40
CA ALA A 222 -4.67 17.11 -9.91
C ALA A 222 -3.50 16.24 -10.37
N GLY A 223 -2.34 16.86 -10.62
CA GLY A 223 -1.12 16.15 -11.01
C GLY A 223 -0.47 15.42 -9.83
N PRO A 224 0.30 14.34 -10.08
CA PRO A 224 0.89 13.51 -9.03
C PRO A 224 1.94 14.25 -8.18
N ILE A 225 2.57 15.29 -8.71
CA ILE A 225 3.50 16.13 -7.94
C ILE A 225 2.76 16.90 -6.82
N GLN A 226 1.56 17.43 -7.13
CA GLN A 226 0.75 18.20 -6.18
C GLN A 226 -0.06 17.30 -5.26
N VAL A 227 -0.56 16.17 -5.80
CA VAL A 227 -1.37 15.21 -5.07
C VAL A 227 -0.89 13.81 -5.44
N PRO A 228 0.10 13.24 -4.73
CA PRO A 228 0.70 11.94 -5.04
C PRO A 228 -0.30 10.80 -5.25
N ALA A 229 -1.40 10.79 -4.51
CA ALA A 229 -2.48 9.82 -4.68
C ALA A 229 -3.09 9.80 -6.10
N ALA A 230 -2.99 10.88 -6.87
CA ALA A 230 -3.42 10.93 -8.26
C ALA A 230 -2.52 10.08 -9.19
N GLY A 231 -1.24 9.91 -8.84
CA GLY A 231 -0.26 9.11 -9.58
C GLY A 231 -0.25 7.63 -9.26
N ALA A 232 -0.87 7.23 -8.15
CA ALA A 232 -0.99 5.82 -7.77
C ALA A 232 -1.95 5.09 -8.71
N ARG A 233 -1.39 4.38 -9.70
CA ARG A 233 -2.14 3.70 -10.76
C ARG A 233 -1.66 2.27 -10.94
N GLY A 234 -2.59 1.31 -10.89
CA GLY A 234 -2.31 -0.08 -11.25
C GLY A 234 -2.41 -0.33 -12.75
N ARG A 235 -1.73 -1.37 -13.22
CA ARG A 235 -1.71 -1.78 -14.64
C ARG A 235 -3.08 -2.12 -15.18
N SER A 236 -3.86 -2.85 -14.39
CA SER A 236 -5.19 -3.31 -14.78
C SER A 236 -6.28 -2.52 -14.07
N ARG A 237 -6.08 -2.17 -12.80
CA ARG A 237 -7.11 -1.50 -12.00
C ARG A 237 -6.53 -0.54 -10.98
N THR A 238 -7.22 0.58 -10.81
CA THR A 238 -7.01 1.50 -9.69
C THR A 238 -8.32 1.65 -8.94
N LEU A 239 -8.34 1.26 -7.67
CA LEU A 239 -9.54 1.21 -6.85
C LEU A 239 -9.42 2.13 -5.64
N TRP A 240 -10.33 3.08 -5.52
CA TRP A 240 -10.48 3.93 -4.36
C TRP A 240 -11.53 3.32 -3.44
N LEU A 241 -11.07 2.83 -2.29
CA LEU A 241 -11.87 2.21 -1.25
C LEU A 241 -12.02 3.23 -0.13
N LEU A 242 -13.20 3.86 -0.08
CA LEU A 242 -13.49 5.03 0.75
C LEU A 242 -14.56 4.74 1.79
N ASP A 243 -14.53 5.46 2.91
CA ASP A 243 -15.73 5.63 3.72
C ASP A 243 -16.53 6.85 3.23
N ARG A 244 -17.77 6.99 3.70
CA ARG A 244 -18.64 8.11 3.32
C ARG A 244 -18.01 9.47 3.65
N ALA A 245 -17.26 9.55 4.75
CA ALA A 245 -16.63 10.78 5.17
C ALA A 245 -15.50 11.21 4.21
N ALA A 246 -14.64 10.28 3.79
CA ALA A 246 -13.60 10.52 2.79
C ALA A 246 -14.17 10.80 1.39
N ALA A 247 -15.33 10.21 1.05
CA ALA A 247 -16.01 10.46 -0.22
C ALA A 247 -16.87 11.74 -0.24
N SER A 248 -17.00 12.46 0.88
CA SER A 248 -18.00 13.54 1.06
C SER A 248 -17.88 14.73 0.10
N ARG A 249 -16.73 14.92 -0.55
CA ARG A 249 -16.47 15.99 -1.53
C ARG A 249 -16.51 15.51 -2.98
N LEU A 250 -16.82 14.24 -3.23
CA LEU A 250 -16.92 13.70 -4.58
C LEU A 250 -18.31 13.98 -5.19
N PRO A 251 -18.38 14.26 -6.49
CA PRO A 251 -19.66 14.32 -7.19
C PRO A 251 -20.29 12.92 -7.24
N ALA A 252 -21.61 12.85 -7.11
CA ALA A 252 -22.35 11.60 -6.94
C ALA A 252 -22.15 10.58 -8.09
N ASN A 253 -21.88 11.06 -9.31
CA ASN A 253 -21.64 10.22 -10.47
C ASN A 253 -20.29 9.47 -10.45
N LEU A 254 -19.34 9.87 -9.60
CA LEU A 254 -18.07 9.16 -9.44
C LEU A 254 -18.14 8.02 -8.43
N VAL A 255 -19.14 7.99 -7.54
CA VAL A 255 -19.20 7.05 -6.43
C VAL A 255 -20.16 5.91 -6.72
N ARG A 256 -19.64 4.68 -6.79
CA ARG A 256 -20.51 3.48 -6.74
C ARG A 256 -20.81 3.19 -5.27
N LEU A 257 -21.91 3.73 -4.77
CA LEU A 257 -22.45 3.35 -3.46
C LEU A 257 -23.04 1.94 -3.58
N PRO A 258 -22.79 1.01 -2.64
CA PRO A 258 -23.80 0.01 -2.36
C PRO A 258 -25.00 0.79 -1.80
N LEU A 259 -26.09 0.74 -2.56
CA LEU A 259 -27.38 1.33 -2.24
C LEU A 259 -27.71 1.16 -0.75
N ALA A 260 -28.14 2.26 -0.11
CA ALA A 260 -28.97 2.15 1.08
C ALA A 260 -30.36 1.66 0.68
#